data_AF-A0A0R3MWP3-F1
#
_entry.id   AF-A0A0R3MWP3-F1
#
_cell.length_a   1.000
_cell.length_b   1.000
_cell.length_c   1.000
_cell.angle_alpha   90.00
_cell.angle_beta   90.00
_cell.angle_gamma   90.00
#
_symmetry.space_group_name_H-M   'P 1'
#
loop_
_entity.id
_entity.type
_entity.pdbx_description
1 polymer ?
#
loop_
_entity_poly.entity_id
_entity_poly.type
_entity_poly.pdbx_seq_one_letter_code
_entity_poly.pdbx_strand_id
1 'polypeptide(L)'
;MSDTFKTKLGTTKAGERTRIWIEGARLAAVGFTVGKRFKREWSDKTLTLSVCTESQFNELTRAERGTVSGKGDKPIIDVTGAQVAETFSGSHAVVTYSARLITIRNA
;
A
#
# COMPACT_ATOMS: atom_id res chain seq x y z
N MET A 1 5.46 9.22 15.35
CA MET A 1 4.06 9.66 15.26
C MET A 1 3.34 8.71 14.32
N SER A 2 2.16 8.22 14.71
CA SER A 2 1.28 7.44 13.82
C SER A 2 0.24 8.39 13.23
N ASP A 3 0.20 8.51 11.90
CA ASP A 3 -0.83 9.29 11.19
C ASP A 3 -1.89 8.35 10.60
N THR A 4 -3.14 8.77 10.53
CA THR A 4 -4.24 7.96 10.00
C THR A 4 -5.00 8.72 8.92
N PHE A 5 -5.31 8.04 7.82
CA PHE A 5 -5.98 8.59 6.65
C PHE A 5 -7.05 7.63 6.14
N LYS A 6 -8.25 8.13 5.84
CA LYS A 6 -9.30 7.35 5.20
C LYS A 6 -9.23 7.56 3.69
N THR A 7 -9.14 6.48 2.93
CA THR A 7 -9.10 6.49 1.47
C THR A 7 -10.28 5.73 0.88
N LYS A 8 -10.77 6.16 -0.28
CA LYS A 8 -11.80 5.43 -1.03
C LYS A 8 -11.14 4.30 -1.81
N LEU A 9 -11.74 3.10 -1.77
CA LEU A 9 -11.32 2.01 -2.64
C LEU A 9 -11.71 2.35 -4.08
N GLY A 10 -10.71 2.34 -4.95
CA GLY A 10 -10.85 2.70 -6.36
C GLY A 10 -11.31 1.54 -7.24
N THR A 11 -11.55 1.86 -8.50
CA THR A 11 -11.98 0.93 -9.55
C THR A 11 -10.87 0.75 -10.58
N THR A 12 -10.70 -0.46 -11.09
CA THR A 12 -9.86 -0.77 -12.26
C THR A 12 -10.70 -1.48 -13.31
N LYS A 13 -10.10 -1.88 -14.44
CA LYS A 13 -10.78 -2.71 -15.46
C LYS A 13 -11.29 -4.05 -14.90
N ALA A 14 -10.73 -4.52 -13.79
CA ALA A 14 -11.15 -5.77 -13.12
C ALA A 14 -12.42 -5.61 -12.26
N GLY A 15 -12.91 -4.38 -12.04
CA GLY A 15 -14.14 -4.11 -11.28
C GLY A 15 -13.97 -3.09 -10.15
N GLU A 16 -15.04 -2.88 -9.39
CA GLU A 16 -15.07 -1.96 -8.26
C GLU A 16 -14.22 -2.47 -7.08
N ARG A 17 -13.71 -1.54 -6.27
CA ARG A 17 -12.94 -1.84 -5.05
C ARG A 17 -11.67 -2.68 -5.29
N THR A 18 -11.12 -2.60 -6.49
CA THR A 18 -9.92 -3.36 -6.90
C THR A 18 -8.63 -2.53 -6.79
N ARG A 19 -8.68 -1.34 -6.17
CA ARG A 19 -7.54 -0.43 -6.08
C ARG A 19 -7.44 0.28 -4.74
N ILE A 20 -6.23 0.35 -4.19
CA ILE A 20 -5.84 1.30 -3.15
C ILE A 20 -4.75 2.20 -3.72
N TRP A 21 -5.01 3.51 -3.67
CA TRP A 21 -4.07 4.54 -4.07
C TRP A 21 -3.73 5.40 -2.86
N ILE A 22 -2.44 5.46 -2.52
CA ILE A 22 -1.90 6.34 -1.47
C ILE A 22 -0.66 7.05 -2.00
N GLU A 23 -0.49 8.32 -1.64
CA GLU A 23 0.54 9.17 -2.23
C GLU A 23 1.00 10.31 -1.30
N GLY A 24 2.07 10.99 -1.72
CA GLY A 24 2.48 12.28 -1.20
C GLY A 24 3.29 12.23 0.10
N ALA A 25 3.33 13.36 0.80
CA ALA A 25 4.25 13.61 1.90
C ALA A 25 4.13 12.60 3.06
N ARG A 26 2.93 12.04 3.31
CA ARG A 26 2.72 11.03 4.36
C ARG A 26 3.57 9.78 4.14
N LEU A 27 3.71 9.32 2.89
CA LEU A 27 4.57 8.18 2.54
C LEU A 27 6.04 8.50 2.77
N ALA A 28 6.51 9.65 2.28
CA ALA A 28 7.90 10.08 2.44
C ALA A 28 8.26 10.21 3.93
N ALA A 29 7.38 10.81 4.73
CA ALA A 29 7.56 10.99 6.17
C ALA A 29 7.76 9.68 6.94
N VAL A 30 7.21 8.56 6.44
CA VAL A 30 7.40 7.24 7.03
C VAL A 30 8.39 6.34 6.27
N GLY A 31 9.21 6.90 5.39
CA GLY A 31 10.31 6.20 4.74
C GLY A 31 9.96 5.47 3.44
N PHE A 32 8.76 5.68 2.89
CA PHE A 32 8.38 5.21 1.55
C PHE A 32 8.67 6.30 0.51
N THR A 33 9.95 6.47 0.17
CA THR A 33 10.41 7.39 -0.88
C THR A 33 10.45 6.68 -2.25
N VAL A 34 10.40 7.44 -3.35
CA VAL A 34 10.45 6.89 -4.72
C VAL A 34 11.64 5.93 -4.89
N GLY A 35 11.40 4.79 -5.52
CA GLY A 35 12.39 3.73 -5.74
C GLY A 35 12.59 2.76 -4.58
N LYS A 36 12.06 3.05 -3.38
CA LYS A 36 12.14 2.10 -2.26
C LYS A 36 11.33 0.84 -2.54
N ARG A 37 11.90 -0.30 -2.15
CA ARG A 37 11.25 -1.61 -2.18
C ARG A 37 10.40 -1.80 -0.94
N PHE A 38 9.28 -2.50 -1.10
CA PHE A 38 8.45 -2.91 0.01
C PHE A 38 7.83 -4.29 -0.20
N LYS A 39 7.58 -4.98 0.91
CA LYS A 39 6.81 -6.21 1.00
C LYS A 39 5.32 -5.87 1.20
N ARG A 40 4.44 -6.73 0.69
CA ARG A 40 3.00 -6.74 0.89
C ARG A 40 2.63 -7.99 1.66
N GLU A 41 1.98 -7.82 2.79
CA GLU A 41 1.52 -8.92 3.64
C GLU A 41 0.02 -8.81 3.78
N TRP A 42 -0.67 -9.78 3.19
CA TRP A 42 -2.11 -9.88 3.25
C TRP A 42 -2.52 -10.79 4.40
N SER A 43 -3.54 -10.36 5.12
CA SER A 43 -4.27 -11.13 6.13
C SER A 43 -5.76 -10.83 5.95
N ASP A 44 -6.66 -11.62 6.56
CA ASP A 44 -8.11 -11.62 6.29
C ASP A 44 -8.75 -10.26 5.99
N LYS A 45 -8.39 -9.21 6.75
CA LYS A 45 -8.98 -7.86 6.61
C LYS A 45 -7.94 -6.74 6.60
N THR A 46 -6.67 -7.09 6.42
CA THR A 46 -5.56 -6.13 6.54
C THR A 46 -4.50 -6.39 5.48
N LEU A 47 -4.05 -5.30 4.85
CA LEU A 47 -2.83 -5.26 4.05
C LEU A 47 -1.76 -4.48 4.82
N THR A 48 -0.61 -5.10 5.03
CA THR A 48 0.56 -4.45 5.60
C THR A 48 1.62 -4.25 4.52
N LEU A 49 2.18 -3.04 4.46
CA LEU A 49 3.30 -2.70 3.60
C LEU A 49 4.52 -2.39 4.47
N SER A 50 5.65 -3.04 4.23
CA SER A 50 6.88 -2.82 5.00
C SER A 50 8.07 -2.58 4.07
N VAL A 51 8.85 -1.52 4.34
CA VAL A 51 10.05 -1.22 3.53
C VAL A 51 11.10 -2.30 3.74
N CYS A 52 11.48 -3.00 2.67
CA CYS A 52 12.42 -4.11 2.70
C CYS A 52 13.74 -3.80 1.99
N THR A 53 14.74 -4.66 2.21
CA THR A 53 16.01 -4.62 1.47
C THR A 53 15.86 -5.24 0.08
N GLU A 54 16.84 -5.02 -0.82
CA GLU A 54 16.81 -5.65 -2.16
C GLU A 54 16.90 -7.18 -2.07
N SER A 55 17.65 -7.73 -1.11
CA SER A 55 17.72 -9.19 -0.90
C SER A 55 16.35 -9.77 -0.53
N GLN A 56 15.67 -9.20 0.46
CA GLN A 56 14.32 -9.58 0.83
C GLN A 56 13.34 -9.40 -0.33
N PHE A 57 13.47 -8.32 -1.10
CA PHE A 57 12.61 -8.07 -2.26
C PHE A 57 12.75 -9.16 -3.35
N ASN A 58 13.95 -9.70 -3.53
CA ASN A 58 14.24 -10.72 -4.54
C ASN A 58 13.72 -12.11 -4.16
N GLU A 59 13.49 -12.37 -2.88
CA GLU A 59 12.90 -13.61 -2.36
C GLU A 59 11.37 -13.64 -2.48
N LEU A 60 10.72 -12.49 -2.66
CA LEU A 60 9.26 -12.36 -2.70
C LEU A 60 8.70 -12.57 -4.11
N THR A 61 7.49 -13.13 -4.17
CA THR A 61 6.74 -13.19 -5.43
C THR A 61 6.27 -11.81 -5.87
N ARG A 62 5.82 -11.68 -7.13
CA ARG A 62 5.26 -10.42 -7.65
C ARG A 62 4.04 -9.93 -6.86
N ALA A 63 3.24 -10.84 -6.30
CA ALA A 63 2.05 -10.48 -5.51
C ALA A 63 2.42 -9.89 -4.13
N GLU A 64 3.54 -10.34 -3.57
CA GLU A 64 4.00 -10.00 -2.22
C GLU A 64 4.95 -8.80 -2.17
N ARG A 65 5.20 -8.13 -3.31
CA ARG A 65 6.19 -7.04 -3.37
C ARG A 65 5.73 -5.86 -4.21
N GLY A 66 6.35 -4.71 -3.97
CA GLY A 66 6.15 -3.52 -4.76
C GLY A 66 7.32 -2.54 -4.65
N THR A 67 7.30 -1.53 -5.52
CA THR A 67 8.27 -0.44 -5.50
C THR A 67 7.52 0.88 -5.49
N VAL A 68 7.93 1.78 -4.61
CA VAL A 68 7.33 3.10 -4.50
C VAL A 68 7.57 3.83 -5.82
N SER A 69 6.49 4.17 -6.50
CA SER A 69 6.48 4.90 -7.76
C SER A 69 6.35 6.40 -7.49
N GLY A 70 6.20 7.22 -8.54
CA GLY A 70 6.07 8.67 -8.42
C GLY A 70 7.29 9.43 -8.93
N LYS A 71 7.34 10.74 -8.67
CA LYS A 71 8.41 11.63 -9.14
C LYS A 71 8.79 12.64 -8.06
N GLY A 72 10.10 12.81 -7.84
CA GLY A 72 10.62 13.72 -6.82
C GLY A 72 10.02 13.40 -5.44
N ASP A 73 9.52 14.43 -4.75
CA ASP A 73 8.94 14.32 -3.41
C ASP A 73 7.45 13.89 -3.41
N LYS A 74 6.97 13.33 -4.52
CA LYS A 74 5.60 12.83 -4.67
C LYS A 74 5.62 11.30 -4.85
N PRO A 75 5.93 10.53 -3.79
CA PRO A 75 5.87 9.08 -3.83
C PRO A 75 4.42 8.60 -3.99
N ILE A 76 4.25 7.47 -4.66
CA ILE A 76 2.97 6.83 -4.94
C ILE A 76 3.09 5.34 -4.67
N ILE A 77 2.09 4.77 -4.00
CA ILE A 77 1.85 3.33 -3.94
C ILE A 77 0.47 3.06 -4.54
N ASP A 78 0.47 2.27 -5.61
CA ASP A 78 -0.74 1.79 -6.28
C ASP A 78 -0.83 0.27 -6.08
N VAL A 79 -1.78 -0.17 -5.26
CA VAL A 79 -2.08 -1.59 -5.04
C VAL A 79 -3.36 -1.92 -5.77
N THR A 80 -3.26 -2.77 -6.78
CA THR A 80 -4.38 -3.19 -7.63
C THR A 80 -4.53 -4.70 -7.64
N GLY A 81 -5.76 -5.19 -7.79
CA GLY A 81 -6.05 -6.60 -8.06
C GLY A 81 -7.30 -7.11 -7.35
N ALA A 82 -7.74 -8.31 -7.72
CA ALA A 82 -8.90 -8.97 -7.10
C ALA A 82 -8.73 -9.12 -5.57
N GLN A 83 -7.49 -9.36 -5.12
CA GLN A 83 -7.16 -9.48 -3.69
C GLN A 83 -7.53 -8.24 -2.87
N VAL A 84 -7.53 -7.03 -3.46
CA VAL A 84 -8.02 -5.82 -2.78
C VAL A 84 -9.52 -5.96 -2.49
N ALA A 85 -10.31 -6.37 -3.49
CA ALA A 85 -11.75 -6.51 -3.34
C ALA A 85 -12.14 -7.69 -2.43
N GLU A 86 -11.30 -8.73 -2.38
CA GLU A 86 -11.45 -9.88 -1.48
C GLU A 86 -11.14 -9.51 -0.02
N THR A 87 -10.09 -8.71 0.21
CA THR A 87 -9.63 -8.34 1.56
C THR A 87 -10.50 -7.24 2.19
N PHE A 88 -10.92 -6.26 1.38
CA PHE A 88 -11.60 -5.07 1.89
C PHE A 88 -13.09 -5.07 1.55
N SER A 89 -13.91 -4.96 2.60
CA SER A 89 -15.35 -4.79 2.50
C SER A 89 -15.72 -3.30 2.59
N GLY A 90 -16.87 -2.93 2.00
CA GLY A 90 -17.29 -1.53 1.92
C GLY A 90 -16.52 -0.71 0.88
N SER A 91 -16.67 0.62 0.93
CA SER A 91 -16.14 1.52 -0.11
C SER A 91 -14.86 2.27 0.28
N HIS A 92 -14.40 2.13 1.51
CA HIS A 92 -13.26 2.88 2.06
C HIS A 92 -12.36 1.98 2.90
N ALA A 93 -11.09 2.36 2.98
CA ALA A 93 -10.11 1.76 3.87
C ALA A 93 -9.46 2.84 4.75
N VAL A 94 -9.04 2.44 5.94
CA VAL A 94 -8.25 3.24 6.86
C VAL A 94 -6.78 2.86 6.72
N VAL A 95 -5.95 3.85 6.42
CA VAL A 95 -4.51 3.73 6.23
C VAL A 95 -3.83 4.33 7.46
N THR A 96 -3.02 3.54 8.14
CA THR A 96 -2.20 3.97 9.28
C THR A 96 -0.74 3.97 8.87
N TYR A 97 -0.08 5.11 9.02
CA TYR A 97 1.33 5.31 8.68
C TYR A 97 2.19 5.25 9.94
N SER A 98 3.21 4.39 9.93
CA SER A 98 4.22 4.23 10.97
C SER A 98 5.59 4.13 10.31
N ALA A 99 6.68 4.39 11.05
CA ALA A 99 8.02 4.38 10.48
C ALA A 99 8.30 3.05 9.75
N ARG A 100 8.53 3.14 8.43
CA ARG A 100 8.78 2.03 7.50
C ARG A 100 7.67 0.98 7.40
N LEU A 101 6.47 1.28 7.89
CA LEU A 101 5.33 0.38 7.94
C LEU A 101 4.01 1.13 7.64
N ILE A 102 3.18 0.57 6.76
CA ILE A 102 1.83 1.07 6.50
C ILE A 102 0.86 -0.08 6.71
N THR A 103 -0.19 0.16 7.48
CA THR A 103 -1.26 -0.81 7.70
C THR A 103 -2.55 -0.27 7.12
N ILE A 104 -3.21 -1.06 6.28
CA ILE A 104 -4.45 -0.72 5.60
C ILE A 104 -5.51 -1.72 6.04
N ARG A 105 -6.62 -1.24 6.60
CA ARG A 105 -7.73 -2.04 7.12
C ARG A 105 -9.07 -1.49 6.64
N ASN A 106 -10.15 -2.26 6.80
CA ASN A 106 -11.50 -1.74 6.57
C ASN A 106 -11.78 -0.51 7.43
N ALA A 107 -12.51 0.44 6.83
CA ALA A 107 -12.94 1.67 7.50
C ALA A 107 -14.19 1.50 8.36
#